data_AF-A0A7T4QPD7-F1
#
_entry.id   AF-A0A7T4QPD7-F1
#
_cell.length_a   1.000
_cell.length_b   1.000
_cell.length_c   1.000
_cell.angle_alpha   90.00
_cell.angle_beta   90.00
_cell.angle_gamma   90.00
#
_symmetry.space_group_name_H-M   'P 1'
#
loop_
_entity.id
_entity.type
_entity.pdbx_description
1 polymer ?
#
loop_
_entity_poly.entity_id
_entity_poly.type
_entity_poly.pdbx_seq_one_letter_code
_entity_poly.pdbx_strand_id
1 'polypeptide(L)'
;MAKINRQSLYFINESKFWRLVKGYSLREFAERINKSEGYTGMAESTATDHKYNIADYPVVSDALCVNLDQLTPSDDWEVSDSHLKVEKIIFSLEDPQFAKRVIIAIQDRQPESLATIKCLYKHLNLQTEKEKQVVKDVWEKFVINNK
;
A
#
# COMPACT_ATOMS: atom_id res chain seq x y z
N MET A 1 6.31 -1.60 19.23
CA MET A 1 6.19 -1.12 17.84
C MET A 1 7.59 -0.75 17.34
N ALA A 2 7.98 -1.19 16.15
CA ALA A 2 9.31 -0.91 15.61
C ALA A 2 9.50 0.56 15.22
N LYS A 3 10.75 1.02 15.09
CA LYS A 3 11.07 2.38 14.64
C LYS A 3 12.03 2.36 13.44
N ILE A 4 11.72 3.14 12.42
CA ILE A 4 12.50 3.23 11.17
C ILE A 4 12.64 4.70 10.73
N ASN A 5 13.50 4.97 9.76
CA ASN A 5 13.62 6.33 9.22
C ASN A 5 12.33 6.73 8.46
N ARG A 6 12.05 8.04 8.40
CA ARG A 6 10.83 8.60 7.77
C ARG A 6 10.71 8.25 6.30
N GLN A 7 11.80 8.32 5.54
CA GLN A 7 11.79 8.05 4.09
C GLN A 7 11.41 6.59 3.78
N SER A 8 11.96 5.63 4.50
CA SER A 8 11.62 4.22 4.38
C SER A 8 10.19 3.95 4.80
N LEU A 9 9.67 4.64 5.83
CA LEU A 9 8.26 4.53 6.21
C LEU A 9 7.34 5.03 5.09
N TYR A 10 7.66 6.18 4.50
CA TYR A 10 6.94 6.73 3.36
C TYR A 10 6.92 5.73 2.19
N PHE A 11 8.10 5.25 1.80
CA PHE A 11 8.25 4.30 0.71
C PHE A 11 7.45 3.01 0.93
N ILE A 12 7.47 2.45 2.14
CA ILE A 12 6.69 1.24 2.46
C ILE A 12 5.19 1.52 2.30
N ASN A 13 4.70 2.65 2.82
CA ASN A 13 3.28 3.00 2.76
C ASN A 13 2.80 3.27 1.34
N GLU A 14 3.59 3.99 0.52
CA GLU A 14 3.26 4.22 -0.89
C GLU A 14 3.37 2.94 -1.72
N SER A 15 4.38 2.10 -1.47
CA SER A 15 4.49 0.78 -2.11
C SER A 15 3.27 -0.09 -1.80
N LYS A 16 2.84 -0.14 -0.54
CA LYS A 16 1.65 -0.88 -0.11
C LYS A 16 0.39 -0.33 -0.75
N PHE A 17 0.24 0.99 -0.81
CA PHE A 17 -0.88 1.66 -1.47
C PHE A 17 -0.99 1.21 -2.94
N TRP A 18 0.08 1.37 -3.72
CA TRP A 18 0.07 0.99 -5.14
C TRP A 18 -0.08 -0.51 -5.36
N ARG A 19 0.49 -1.34 -4.48
CA ARG A 19 0.30 -2.79 -4.50
C ARG A 19 -1.18 -3.16 -4.38
N LEU A 20 -1.89 -2.53 -3.45
CA LEU A 20 -3.34 -2.73 -3.26
C LEU A 20 -4.14 -2.19 -4.44
N VAL A 21 -3.76 -1.03 -4.99
CA VAL A 21 -4.39 -0.47 -6.19
C VAL A 21 -4.28 -1.44 -7.37
N LYS A 22 -3.12 -2.08 -7.55
CA LYS A 22 -2.89 -3.10 -8.60
C LYS A 22 -3.54 -4.45 -8.31
N GLY A 23 -4.02 -4.67 -7.09
CA GLY A 23 -4.61 -5.95 -6.66
C GLY A 23 -3.59 -7.06 -6.43
N TYR A 24 -2.31 -6.72 -6.24
CA TYR A 24 -1.27 -7.70 -6.00
C TYR A 24 -1.33 -8.20 -4.56
N SER A 25 -1.44 -9.52 -4.40
CA SER A 25 -1.19 -10.17 -3.11
C SER A 25 0.25 -9.91 -2.66
N LEU A 26 0.52 -10.07 -1.36
CA LEU A 26 1.87 -9.94 -0.81
C LEU A 26 2.86 -10.87 -1.52
N ARG A 27 2.44 -12.12 -1.77
CA ARG A 27 3.20 -13.14 -2.50
C ARG A 27 3.47 -12.75 -3.94
N GLU A 28 2.43 -12.39 -4.69
CA GLU A 28 2.59 -11.98 -6.10
C GLU A 28 3.52 -10.76 -6.22
N PHE A 29 3.37 -9.78 -5.33
CA PHE A 29 4.23 -8.61 -5.35
C PHE A 29 5.68 -8.96 -5.04
N ALA A 30 5.94 -9.83 -4.06
CA ALA A 30 7.28 -10.33 -3.77
C ALA A 30 7.91 -11.04 -4.97
N GLU A 31 7.14 -11.88 -5.67
CA GLU A 31 7.59 -12.55 -6.91
C GLU A 31 7.96 -11.52 -7.98
N ARG A 32 7.15 -10.47 -8.17
CA ARG A 32 7.41 -9.39 -9.16
C ARG A 32 8.69 -8.61 -8.88
N ILE A 33 9.07 -8.43 -7.61
CA ILE A 33 10.33 -7.75 -7.24
C ILE A 33 11.50 -8.73 -7.03
N ASN A 34 11.31 -10.01 -7.38
CA ASN A 34 12.29 -11.08 -7.20
C ASN A 34 12.80 -11.21 -5.75
N LYS A 35 11.88 -11.18 -4.79
CA LYS A 35 12.15 -11.36 -3.34
C LYS A 35 11.24 -12.43 -2.76
N SER A 36 11.54 -12.85 -1.54
CA SER A 36 10.66 -13.77 -0.81
C SER A 36 9.43 -13.04 -0.27
N GLU A 37 8.32 -13.76 -0.12
CA GLU A 37 7.12 -13.23 0.55
C GLU A 37 7.45 -12.69 1.96
N GLY A 38 8.34 -13.37 2.68
CA GLY A 38 8.83 -12.94 3.99
C GLY A 38 9.54 -11.58 3.97
N TYR A 39 10.30 -11.26 2.92
CA TYR A 39 10.96 -9.95 2.78
C TYR A 39 9.93 -8.81 2.75
N THR A 40 8.95 -8.92 1.85
CA THR A 40 7.84 -7.96 1.71
C THR A 40 6.97 -7.93 2.98
N GLY A 41 6.65 -9.09 3.54
CA GLY A 41 5.81 -9.21 4.74
C GLY A 41 6.45 -8.58 5.97
N MET A 42 7.76 -8.77 6.18
CA MET A 42 8.48 -8.11 7.27
C MET A 42 8.59 -6.60 7.05
N ALA A 43 8.84 -6.16 5.80
CA ALA A 43 8.86 -4.74 5.45
C ALA A 43 7.51 -4.06 5.73
N GLU A 44 6.38 -4.71 5.43
CA GLU A 44 5.03 -4.18 5.69
C GLU A 44 4.51 -4.45 7.13
N SER A 45 5.29 -5.14 7.98
CA SER A 45 4.91 -5.42 9.37
C SER A 45 5.35 -4.32 10.34
N THR A 46 4.46 -3.89 11.23
CA THR A 46 4.76 -2.93 12.31
C THR A 46 5.59 -3.55 13.46
N ALA A 47 5.70 -4.88 13.49
CA ALA A 47 6.40 -5.63 14.54
C ALA A 47 7.92 -5.64 14.34
N THR A 48 8.40 -5.40 13.13
CA THR A 48 9.84 -5.45 12.79
C THR A 48 10.31 -4.13 12.17
N ASP A 49 11.58 -3.81 12.34
CA ASP A 49 12.23 -2.64 11.74
C ASP A 49 12.75 -2.88 10.31
N HIS A 50 12.45 -4.06 9.73
CA HIS A 50 12.73 -4.36 8.33
C HIS A 50 12.08 -3.32 7.41
N LYS A 51 12.76 -3.05 6.31
CA LYS A 51 12.39 -2.10 5.28
C LYS A 51 12.89 -2.58 3.94
N TYR A 52 12.32 -2.07 2.85
CA TYR A 52 12.90 -2.27 1.54
C TYR A 52 14.29 -1.63 1.49
N ASN A 53 15.27 -2.35 0.95
CA ASN A 53 16.57 -1.78 0.64
C ASN A 53 16.40 -0.68 -0.42
N ILE A 54 17.13 0.42 -0.28
CA ILE A 54 17.08 1.54 -1.23
C ILE A 54 17.43 1.08 -2.65
N ALA A 55 18.36 0.12 -2.79
CA ALA A 55 18.72 -0.48 -4.06
C ALA A 55 17.56 -1.23 -4.75
N ASP A 56 16.53 -1.65 -4.00
CA ASP A 56 15.34 -2.32 -4.55
C ASP A 56 14.26 -1.30 -4.98
N TYR A 57 14.42 -0.01 -4.70
CA TYR A 57 13.37 0.99 -4.99
C TYR A 57 13.00 1.08 -6.48
N PRO A 58 13.96 1.08 -7.44
CA PRO A 58 13.63 1.05 -8.86
C PRO A 58 12.85 -0.21 -9.25
N VAL A 59 13.26 -1.37 -8.73
CA VAL A 59 12.60 -2.65 -9.01
C VAL A 59 11.15 -2.67 -8.50
N VAL A 60 10.92 -2.08 -7.33
CA VAL A 60 9.56 -1.91 -6.77
C VAL A 60 8.73 -0.98 -7.65
N SER A 61 9.30 0.13 -8.12
CA SER A 61 8.64 1.09 -9.02
C SER A 61 8.19 0.42 -10.32
N ASP A 62 9.11 -0.33 -10.95
CA ASP A 62 8.86 -1.07 -12.18
C ASP A 62 7.76 -2.13 -11.99
N ALA A 63 7.84 -2.90 -10.89
CA ALA A 63 6.86 -3.93 -10.55
C ALA A 63 5.46 -3.37 -10.34
N LEU A 64 5.35 -2.14 -9.82
CA LEU A 64 4.08 -1.43 -9.60
C LEU A 64 3.64 -0.61 -10.81
N CYS A 65 4.47 -0.52 -11.87
CA CYS A 65 4.24 0.31 -13.04
C CYS A 65 3.87 1.75 -12.68
N VAL A 66 4.66 2.33 -11.77
CA VAL A 66 4.60 3.74 -11.34
C VAL A 66 5.99 4.34 -11.46
N ASN A 67 6.05 5.67 -11.51
CA ASN A 67 7.34 6.36 -11.46
C ASN A 67 7.87 6.38 -10.02
N LEU A 68 9.20 6.42 -9.87
CA LEU A 68 9.85 6.35 -8.56
C LEU A 68 9.49 7.56 -7.68
N ASP A 69 9.28 8.73 -8.28
CA ASP A 69 8.81 9.96 -7.62
C ASP A 69 7.42 9.81 -6.99
N GLN A 70 6.61 8.83 -7.42
CA GLN A 70 5.34 8.49 -6.78
C GLN A 70 5.50 7.61 -5.54
N LEU A 71 6.69 7.06 -5.31
CA LEU A 71 7.03 6.19 -4.17
C LEU A 71 7.98 6.85 -3.19
N THR A 72 8.67 7.91 -3.61
CA THR A 72 9.59 8.68 -2.79
C THR A 72 8.98 10.04 -2.45
N PRO A 73 9.30 10.60 -1.27
CA PRO A 73 8.89 11.96 -0.96
C PRO A 73 9.49 12.97 -1.97
N SER A 74 8.82 14.11 -2.15
CA SER A 74 9.31 15.20 -3.00
C SER A 74 10.64 15.77 -2.51
N ASP A 75 11.38 16.46 -3.37
CA ASP A 75 12.67 17.07 -3.02
C ASP A 75 12.57 18.09 -1.87
N ASP A 76 11.44 18.80 -1.76
CA ASP A 76 11.17 19.77 -0.69
C ASP A 76 10.78 19.13 0.65
N TRP A 77 10.77 17.80 0.74
CA TRP A 77 10.45 17.10 1.97
C TRP A 77 11.50 17.41 3.03
N GLU A 78 11.07 17.83 4.22
CA GLU A 78 11.98 18.07 5.34
C GLU A 78 12.85 16.83 5.58
N VAL A 79 14.12 16.92 5.16
CA VAL A 79 15.12 15.90 5.41
C VAL A 79 15.36 15.92 6.91
N SER A 80 14.55 15.17 7.64
CA SER A 80 14.84 14.90 9.04
C SER A 80 16.23 14.28 9.10
N ASP A 81 16.98 14.58 10.16
CA ASP A 81 18.23 13.90 10.48
C ASP A 81 18.12 12.42 10.12
N SER A 82 19.04 11.92 9.30
CA SER A 82 19.05 10.53 8.81
C SER A 82 19.03 9.49 9.94
N HIS A 83 19.40 9.89 11.16
CA HIS A 83 19.34 9.08 12.37
C HIS A 83 17.99 9.15 13.10
N LEU A 84 17.11 10.10 12.76
CA LEU A 84 15.79 10.23 13.36
C LEU A 84 14.91 9.05 12.94
N LYS A 85 14.62 8.20 13.91
CA LYS A 85 13.67 7.09 13.75
C LYS A 85 12.30 7.50 14.26
N VAL A 86 11.28 7.26 13.44
CA VAL A 86 9.86 7.42 13.79
C VAL A 86 9.22 6.06 14.01
N GLU A 87 8.09 6.04 14.69
CA GLU A 87 7.30 4.81 14.83
C GLU A 87 6.84 4.31 13.47
N LYS A 88 7.01 3.00 13.25
CA LYS A 88 6.61 2.35 12.00
C LYS A 88 5.10 2.13 12.01
N ILE A 89 4.37 3.05 11.40
CA ILE A 89 2.92 2.98 11.23
C ILE A 89 2.61 2.64 9.78
N ILE A 90 2.17 1.40 9.55
CA ILE A 90 1.81 0.92 8.21
C ILE A 90 0.31 1.06 8.01
N PHE A 91 -0.11 1.73 6.95
CA PHE A 91 -1.53 1.92 6.66
C PHE A 91 -2.24 0.59 6.37
N SER A 92 -3.51 0.51 6.74
CA SER A 92 -4.34 -0.69 6.64
C SER A 92 -5.69 -0.35 6.05
N LEU A 93 -6.32 -1.31 5.36
CA LEU A 93 -7.69 -1.18 4.86
C LEU A 93 -8.73 -1.14 5.98
N GLU A 94 -8.33 -1.40 7.23
CA GLU A 94 -9.14 -1.13 8.42
C GLU A 94 -9.29 0.38 8.71
N ASP A 95 -8.44 1.24 8.15
CA ASP A 95 -8.61 2.70 8.21
C ASP A 95 -9.49 3.17 7.04
N PRO A 96 -10.68 3.77 7.32
CA PRO A 96 -11.59 4.24 6.27
C PRO A 96 -10.96 5.27 5.32
N GLN A 97 -10.05 6.13 5.79
CA GLN A 97 -9.43 7.14 4.92
C GLN A 97 -8.45 6.51 3.94
N PHE A 98 -7.61 5.60 4.42
CA PHE A 98 -6.74 4.83 3.55
C PHE A 98 -7.52 3.96 2.56
N ALA A 99 -8.55 3.23 3.03
CA ALA A 99 -9.42 2.42 2.18
C ALA A 99 -10.10 3.27 1.09
N LYS A 100 -10.57 4.47 1.43
CA LYS A 100 -11.12 5.44 0.47
C LYS A 100 -10.09 5.82 -0.59
N ARG A 101 -8.86 6.15 -0.18
CA ARG A 101 -7.78 6.53 -1.10
C ARG A 101 -7.49 5.40 -2.10
N VAL A 102 -7.43 4.16 -1.63
CA VAL A 102 -7.23 2.97 -2.48
C VAL A 102 -8.38 2.79 -3.46
N ILE A 103 -9.64 2.88 -3.00
CA ILE A 103 -10.82 2.70 -3.86
C ILE A 103 -10.87 3.77 -4.95
N ILE A 104 -10.58 5.04 -4.63
CA ILE A 104 -10.53 6.13 -5.63
C ILE A 104 -9.47 5.82 -6.68
N ALA A 105 -8.26 5.43 -6.28
CA ALA A 105 -7.21 5.12 -7.24
C ALA A 105 -7.50 3.87 -8.09
N ILE A 106 -8.23 2.88 -7.54
CA ILE A 106 -8.74 1.74 -8.33
C ILE A 106 -9.79 2.24 -9.34
N GLN A 107 -10.68 3.16 -8.96
CA GLN A 107 -11.68 3.71 -9.87
C GLN A 107 -11.04 4.35 -11.11
N ASP A 108 -9.93 5.06 -10.91
CA ASP A 108 -9.22 5.75 -12.00
C ASP A 108 -8.43 4.80 -12.91
N ARG A 109 -7.92 3.67 -12.38
CA ARG A 109 -6.98 2.80 -13.10
C ARG A 109 -7.54 1.43 -13.51
N GLN A 110 -8.45 0.88 -12.72
CA GLN A 110 -9.03 -0.46 -12.86
C GLN A 110 -10.52 -0.46 -12.43
N PRO A 111 -11.37 0.37 -13.07
CA PRO A 111 -12.78 0.54 -12.67
C PRO A 111 -13.59 -0.77 -12.67
N GLU A 112 -13.20 -1.76 -13.48
CA GLU A 112 -13.79 -3.09 -13.53
C GLU A 112 -13.71 -3.83 -12.17
N SER A 113 -12.67 -3.56 -11.37
CA SER A 113 -12.54 -4.11 -10.02
C SER A 113 -13.57 -3.54 -9.04
N LEU A 114 -14.24 -2.43 -9.38
CA LEU A 114 -15.32 -1.82 -8.59
C LEU A 114 -16.72 -2.16 -9.10
N ALA A 115 -16.86 -3.01 -10.12
CA ALA A 115 -18.16 -3.36 -10.71
C ALA A 115 -19.14 -3.94 -9.67
N THR A 116 -18.63 -4.74 -8.73
CA THR A 116 -19.39 -5.26 -7.58
C THR A 116 -18.48 -5.32 -6.36
N ILE A 117 -19.07 -5.34 -5.17
CA ILE A 117 -18.30 -5.54 -3.93
C ILE A 117 -17.51 -6.87 -3.93
N LYS A 118 -18.04 -7.92 -4.58
CA LYS A 118 -17.34 -9.21 -4.72
C LYS A 118 -16.09 -9.08 -5.60
N CYS A 119 -16.15 -8.29 -6.67
CA CYS A 119 -14.98 -7.98 -7.51
C CYS A 119 -13.92 -7.24 -6.69
N LEU A 120 -14.32 -6.24 -5.89
CA LEU A 120 -13.40 -5.47 -5.06
C LEU A 120 -12.73 -6.33 -3.99
N TYR A 121 -13.48 -7.20 -3.33
CA TYR A 121 -12.91 -8.14 -2.35
C TYR A 121 -11.90 -9.10 -2.98
N LYS A 122 -12.19 -9.61 -4.18
CA LYS A 122 -11.28 -10.47 -4.92
C LYS A 122 -10.01 -9.71 -5.32
N HIS A 123 -10.15 -8.47 -5.80
CA HIS A 123 -9.05 -7.59 -6.18
C HIS A 123 -8.11 -7.30 -5.01
N LEU A 124 -8.66 -6.90 -3.86
CA LEU A 124 -7.87 -6.55 -2.68
C LEU A 124 -7.34 -7.77 -1.89
N ASN A 125 -7.80 -8.98 -2.24
CA ASN A 125 -7.45 -10.23 -1.54
C ASN A 125 -7.67 -10.15 -0.01
N LEU A 126 -8.79 -9.57 0.42
CA LEU A 126 -9.10 -9.30 1.83
C LEU A 126 -9.19 -10.59 2.65
N GLN A 127 -8.51 -10.62 3.80
CA GLN A 127 -8.45 -11.79 4.66
C GLN A 127 -9.38 -11.68 5.88
N THR A 128 -9.57 -10.47 6.42
CA THR A 128 -10.29 -10.28 7.68
C THR A 128 -11.71 -9.73 7.45
N GLU A 129 -12.64 -10.10 8.33
CA GLU A 129 -14.01 -9.56 8.30
C GLU A 129 -14.04 -8.06 8.60
N LYS A 130 -13.10 -7.56 9.41
CA LYS A 130 -12.98 -6.14 9.73
C LYS A 130 -12.59 -5.31 8.50
N GLU A 131 -11.58 -5.73 7.75
CA GLU A 131 -11.22 -5.08 6.48
C GLU A 131 -12.38 -5.13 5.48
N LYS A 132 -13.06 -6.28 5.34
CA LYS A 132 -14.24 -6.41 4.47
C LYS A 132 -15.32 -5.40 4.84
N GLN A 133 -15.64 -5.27 6.12
CA GLN A 133 -16.66 -4.34 6.59
C GLN A 133 -16.29 -2.89 6.27
N VAL A 134 -15.06 -2.46 6.58
CA VAL A 134 -14.61 -1.09 6.30
C VAL A 134 -14.60 -0.81 4.78
N VAL A 135 -14.06 -1.73 3.98
CA VAL A 135 -14.04 -1.60 2.52
C VAL A 135 -15.45 -1.50 1.94
N LYS A 136 -16.40 -2.31 2.45
CA LYS A 136 -17.80 -2.23 2.04
C LYS A 136 -18.42 -0.89 2.36
N ASP A 137 -18.29 -0.42 3.60
CA ASP A 137 -18.88 0.83 4.05
C ASP A 137 -18.36 2.02 3.24
N VAL A 138 -17.07 2.01 2.91
CA VAL A 138 -16.44 3.03 2.05
C VAL A 138 -16.94 2.88 0.60
N TRP A 139 -16.95 1.68 0.04
CA TRP A 139 -17.40 1.45 -1.33
C TRP A 139 -18.87 1.87 -1.54
N GLU A 140 -19.77 1.53 -0.62
CA GLU A 140 -21.18 1.93 -0.68
C GLU A 140 -21.33 3.47 -0.62
N LYS A 141 -20.60 4.13 0.27
CA LYS A 141 -20.63 5.59 0.39
C LYS A 141 -20.07 6.33 -0.82
N PHE A 142 -19.05 5.80 -1.48
CA PHE A 142 -18.33 6.53 -2.54
C PHE A 142 -18.70 6.09 -3.96
N VAL A 143 -18.99 4.82 -4.20
CA VAL A 143 -19.21 4.30 -5.55
C VAL A 143 -20.70 4.20 -5.88
N ILE A 144 -21.55 3.90 -4.89
CA ILE A 144 -23.01 3.83 -5.12
C ILE A 144 -23.66 5.21 -5.01
N ASN A 145 -23.29 6.02 -4.02
CA ASN A 145 -23.95 7.32 -3.79
C ASN A 145 -23.44 8.47 -4.69
N ASN A 146 -22.37 8.27 -5.46
CA ASN A 146 -21.88 9.25 -6.46
C ASN A 146 -22.17 8.82 -7.92
N LYS A 147 -23.01 7.80 -8.11
CA LYS A 147 -23.63 7.47 -9.41
C LYS A 147 -25.01 8.08 -9.48
#